data_AF-M1C427-F1
#
_entry.id   AF-M1C427-F1
#
_cell.length_a   1.000
_cell.length_b   1.000
_cell.length_c   1.000
_cell.angle_alpha   90.00
_cell.angle_beta   90.00
_cell.angle_gamma   90.00
#
_symmetry.space_group_name_H-M   'P 1'
#
loop_
_entity.id
_entity.type
_entity.pdbx_description
1 polymer ?
#
loop_
_entity_poly.entity_id
_entity_poly.type
_entity_poly.pdbx_seq_one_letter_code
_entity_poly.pdbx_strand_id
1 'polypeptide(L)'
;MKHQRHHANSTKFLLDHCNLNRKNNFYSTSSLSSPDDVQKLDDLPPKSHILFGSCDGLVLIGVSSRSNYQLLLWNPSTRESILLSPPEFGIFNSIFALGCDQTTNDYVVLTIHDDMKLTPVDPHCGILALKSASWRKVCIKTPKLFCPCRDSFGTCMVYVHGAFNWLPCCFLVVSLSILSDTYRDTISRSNVL
;
A
#
# COMPACT_ATOMS: atom_id res chain seq x y z
N MET A 1 -16.31 1.87 -9.26
CA MET A 1 -16.66 2.97 -8.35
C MET A 1 -17.08 4.18 -9.16
N LYS A 2 -18.25 4.75 -8.89
CA LYS A 2 -18.67 6.01 -9.50
C LYS A 2 -18.11 7.17 -8.67
N HIS A 3 -17.49 8.17 -9.31
CA HIS A 3 -17.07 9.40 -8.64
C HIS A 3 -18.31 10.19 -8.19
N GLN A 4 -18.50 10.34 -6.88
CA GLN A 4 -19.48 11.26 -6.31
C GLN A 4 -18.90 12.68 -6.25
N ARG A 5 -19.73 13.66 -6.64
CA ARG A 5 -19.39 15.09 -6.61
C ARG A 5 -19.19 15.57 -5.16
N HIS A 6 -18.15 16.38 -4.98
CA HIS A 6 -17.77 17.02 -3.73
C HIS A 6 -18.94 17.77 -3.06
N HIS A 7 -19.29 17.36 -1.85
CA HIS A 7 -19.94 18.22 -0.86
C HIS A 7 -18.87 18.88 0.03
N ALA A 8 -19.16 20.11 0.46
CA ALA A 8 -18.24 21.07 1.07
C ALA A 8 -17.40 20.56 2.26
N ASN A 9 -16.10 20.89 2.23
CA ASN A 9 -15.17 21.19 3.33
C ASN A 9 -15.37 20.49 4.69
N SER A 10 -15.41 19.16 4.73
CA SER A 10 -15.05 18.42 5.95
C SER A 10 -13.90 17.48 5.65
N THR A 11 -12.70 17.84 6.10
CA THR A 11 -11.55 16.93 6.06
C THR A 11 -11.83 15.80 7.04
N LYS A 12 -11.92 14.57 6.54
CA LYS A 12 -12.07 13.38 7.38
C LYS A 12 -10.77 12.60 7.41
N PHE A 13 -10.37 12.20 8.59
CA PHE A 13 -9.21 11.37 8.85
C PHE A 13 -9.67 9.93 9.07
N LEU A 14 -8.87 8.98 8.58
CA LEU A 14 -8.99 7.57 8.92
C LEU A 14 -7.84 7.22 9.88
N LEU A 15 -8.18 6.62 11.01
CA LEU A 15 -7.26 6.20 12.04
C LEU A 15 -7.29 4.67 12.13
N ASP A 16 -6.13 4.03 12.04
CA ASP A 16 -5.98 2.60 12.36
C ASP A 16 -5.45 2.47 13.79
N HIS A 17 -6.21 1.78 14.64
CA HIS A 17 -5.79 1.48 16.00
C HIS A 17 -5.38 0.02 16.12
N CYS A 18 -4.07 -0.22 16.08
CA CYS A 18 -3.46 -1.54 16.32
C CYS A 18 -3.33 -1.79 17.82
N ASN A 19 -4.12 -2.71 18.38
CA ASN A 19 -3.94 -3.14 19.77
C ASN A 19 -2.98 -4.35 19.83
N LEU A 20 -2.27 -4.52 20.96
CA LEU A 20 -1.33 -5.63 21.22
C LEU A 20 -1.94 -7.02 20.98
N ASN A 21 -3.27 -7.14 21.08
CA ASN A 21 -4.02 -8.37 20.78
C ASN A 21 -4.27 -8.62 19.28
N ARG A 22 -3.63 -7.87 18.36
CA ARG A 22 -3.79 -7.93 16.89
C ARG A 22 -5.23 -7.79 16.37
N LYS A 23 -6.10 -7.21 17.21
CA LYS A 23 -7.39 -6.69 16.78
C LYS A 23 -7.16 -5.25 16.37
N ASN A 24 -7.13 -5.03 15.08
CA ASN A 24 -7.10 -3.69 14.53
C ASN A 24 -8.54 -3.21 14.37
N ASN A 25 -8.78 -1.93 14.64
CA ASN A 25 -10.07 -1.28 14.42
C ASN A 25 -9.80 0.01 13.65
N PHE A 26 -10.62 0.26 12.64
CA PHE A 26 -10.60 1.53 11.92
C PHE A 26 -11.57 2.51 12.56
N TYR A 27 -11.16 3.76 12.62
CA TYR A 27 -11.99 4.86 13.08
C TYR A 27 -11.93 6.02 12.08
N SER A 28 -13.01 6.78 11.96
CA SER A 28 -13.04 8.02 11.22
C SER A 28 -13.32 9.18 12.17
N THR A 29 -12.65 10.31 11.95
CA THR A 29 -12.93 11.57 12.65
C THR A 29 -12.86 12.74 11.68
N SER A 30 -13.68 13.76 11.89
CA SER A 30 -13.57 15.04 11.17
C SER A 30 -12.77 16.09 11.94
N SER A 31 -12.39 15.79 13.18
CA SER A 31 -11.60 16.65 14.05
C SER A 31 -10.49 15.89 14.76
N LEU A 32 -9.26 16.42 14.67
CA LEU A 32 -8.13 15.93 15.47
C LEU A 32 -8.11 16.53 16.89
N SER A 33 -8.96 17.53 17.18
CA SER A 33 -8.96 18.27 18.45
C SER A 33 -10.06 17.85 19.43
N SER A 34 -11.03 17.04 18.99
CA SER A 34 -12.10 16.53 19.86
C SER A 34 -12.11 14.99 19.84
N PRO A 35 -11.87 14.34 21.00
CA PRO A 35 -11.92 12.88 21.09
C PRO A 35 -13.35 12.31 20.95
N ASP A 36 -14.38 13.15 21.07
CA ASP A 36 -15.79 12.73 20.96
C ASP A 36 -16.26 12.55 19.50
N ASP A 37 -15.49 13.05 18.51
CA ASP A 37 -15.83 12.95 17.08
C ASP A 37 -15.27 11.68 16.41
N VAL A 38 -14.84 10.68 17.19
CA VAL A 38 -14.24 9.44 16.69
C VAL A 38 -15.32 8.38 16.50
N GLN A 39 -15.58 7.99 15.25
CA GLN A 39 -16.55 6.96 14.89
C GLN A 39 -15.85 5.68 14.46
N LYS A 40 -16.24 4.54 15.04
CA LYS A 40 -15.70 3.23 14.66
C LYS A 40 -16.28 2.76 13.32
N LEU A 41 -15.45 2.17 12.47
CA LEU A 41 -15.82 1.62 11.18
C LEU A 41 -15.88 0.09 11.29
N ASP A 42 -17.09 -0.46 11.42
CA ASP A 42 -17.34 -1.90 11.66
C ASP A 42 -17.42 -2.75 10.39
N ASP A 43 -17.19 -2.14 9.22
CA ASP A 43 -17.44 -2.77 7.92
C ASP A 43 -16.36 -3.79 7.49
N LEU A 44 -15.24 -3.86 8.22
CA LEU A 44 -14.23 -4.88 8.03
C LEU A 44 -14.34 -5.95 9.13
N PRO A 45 -14.39 -7.24 8.76
CA PRO A 45 -14.53 -8.31 9.75
C PRO A 45 -13.39 -8.25 10.78
N PRO A 46 -13.65 -8.61 12.05
CA PRO A 46 -12.64 -8.66 13.11
C PRO A 46 -11.62 -9.78 12.82
N LYS A 47 -10.70 -9.47 11.92
CA LYS A 47 -9.62 -10.31 11.41
C LYS A 47 -8.35 -9.47 11.47
N SER A 48 -7.20 -10.11 11.67
CA SER A 48 -5.91 -9.44 11.59
C SER A 48 -5.75 -8.84 10.19
N HIS A 49 -5.61 -7.52 10.15
CA HIS A 49 -5.41 -6.77 8.92
C HIS A 49 -4.12 -5.96 8.96
N ILE A 50 -3.59 -5.68 7.78
CA ILE A 50 -2.39 -4.87 7.57
C ILE A 50 -2.79 -3.76 6.59
N LEU A 51 -2.53 -2.52 6.99
CA LEU A 51 -2.63 -1.36 6.11
C LEU A 51 -1.36 -1.27 5.26
N PHE A 52 -1.50 -1.30 3.94
CA PHE A 52 -0.35 -1.16 3.03
C PHE A 52 -0.17 0.28 2.52
N GLY A 53 -1.24 1.06 2.49
CA GLY A 53 -1.19 2.46 2.07
C GLY A 53 -2.55 2.99 1.64
N SER A 54 -2.59 4.26 1.27
CA SER A 54 -3.78 4.94 0.78
C SER A 54 -3.47 5.85 -0.41
N CYS A 55 -4.47 6.09 -1.25
CA CYS A 55 -4.40 6.97 -2.40
C CYS A 55 -5.80 7.46 -2.74
N ASP A 56 -5.99 8.78 -2.93
CA ASP A 56 -7.28 9.39 -3.30
C ASP A 56 -8.48 8.95 -2.42
N GLY A 57 -8.24 8.74 -1.13
CA GLY A 57 -9.24 8.28 -0.16
C GLY A 57 -9.56 6.78 -0.22
N LEU A 58 -8.92 6.03 -1.12
CA LEU A 58 -8.92 4.57 -1.12
C LEU A 58 -7.79 4.03 -0.25
N VAL A 59 -8.00 2.84 0.28
CA VAL A 59 -7.12 2.19 1.23
C VAL A 59 -6.84 0.76 0.77
N LEU A 60 -5.56 0.39 0.70
CA LEU A 60 -5.14 -0.97 0.38
C LEU A 60 -4.91 -1.76 1.67
N ILE A 61 -5.67 -2.84 1.84
CA ILE A 61 -5.69 -3.63 3.09
C ILE A 61 -5.41 -5.09 2.78
N GLY A 62 -4.47 -5.68 3.51
CA GLY A 62 -4.31 -7.13 3.61
C GLY A 62 -5.18 -7.68 4.73
N VAL A 63 -5.99 -8.70 4.47
CA VAL A 63 -6.80 -9.39 5.48
C VAL A 63 -6.35 -10.84 5.57
N SER A 64 -6.13 -11.33 6.79
CA SER A 64 -5.71 -12.71 7.05
C SER A 64 -6.78 -13.50 7.81
N SER A 65 -7.05 -14.74 7.39
CA SER A 65 -8.02 -15.61 8.07
C SER A 65 -7.62 -17.08 7.98
N ARG A 66 -7.19 -17.66 9.11
CA ARG A 66 -6.87 -19.08 9.40
C ARG A 66 -5.89 -19.81 8.45
N SER A 67 -5.84 -19.46 7.16
CA SER A 67 -4.84 -19.86 6.15
C SER A 67 -4.90 -19.01 4.86
N ASN A 68 -5.88 -18.11 4.71
CA ASN A 68 -6.09 -17.31 3.51
C ASN A 68 -5.70 -15.86 3.73
N TYR A 69 -4.88 -15.33 2.82
CA TYR A 69 -4.55 -13.91 2.73
C TYR A 69 -5.31 -13.31 1.54
N GLN A 70 -5.99 -12.20 1.77
CA GLN A 70 -6.74 -11.47 0.77
C GLN A 70 -6.22 -10.04 0.69
N LEU A 71 -6.24 -9.48 -0.51
CA LEU A 71 -5.88 -8.09 -0.76
C LEU A 71 -7.15 -7.34 -1.19
N LEU A 72 -7.50 -6.30 -0.44
CA LEU A 72 -8.71 -5.51 -0.66
C LEU A 72 -8.34 -4.06 -0.97
N LEU A 73 -9.00 -3.49 -1.97
CA LEU A 73 -9.09 -2.05 -2.14
C LEU A 73 -10.40 -1.58 -1.54
N TRP A 74 -10.32 -0.78 -0.48
CA TRP A 74 -11.46 -0.35 0.31
C TRP A 74 -11.65 1.16 0.19
N ASN A 75 -12.90 1.58 0.05
CA ASN A 75 -13.32 2.97 0.19
C ASN A 75 -14.02 3.14 1.55
N PRO A 76 -13.35 3.71 2.56
CA PRO A 76 -13.95 3.93 3.88
C PRO A 76 -15.19 4.83 3.84
N SER A 77 -15.25 5.77 2.89
CA SER A 77 -16.34 6.74 2.80
C SER A 77 -17.64 6.14 2.27
N THR A 78 -17.54 5.16 1.35
CA THR A 78 -18.70 4.44 0.81
C THR A 78 -18.93 3.08 1.44
N ARG A 79 -17.97 2.62 2.25
CA ARG A 79 -17.93 1.27 2.86
C ARG A 79 -17.86 0.14 1.83
N GLU A 80 -17.58 0.47 0.56
CA GLU A 80 -17.43 -0.51 -0.50
C GLU A 80 -15.99 -1.04 -0.55
N SER A 81 -15.84 -2.32 -0.86
CA SER A 81 -14.53 -2.94 -1.07
C SER A 81 -14.52 -3.79 -2.33
N ILE A 82 -13.33 -3.92 -2.92
CA ILE A 82 -13.07 -4.78 -4.08
C ILE A 82 -11.96 -5.76 -3.70
N LEU A 83 -12.20 -7.04 -3.95
CA LEU A 83 -11.17 -8.07 -3.83
C LEU A 83 -10.24 -8.02 -5.05
N LEU A 84 -8.94 -7.84 -4.79
CA LEU A 84 -7.92 -7.85 -5.82
C LEU A 84 -7.43 -9.27 -6.08
N SER A 85 -7.08 -9.57 -7.33
CA SER A 85 -6.42 -10.82 -7.69
C SER A 85 -5.07 -10.90 -6.98
N PRO A 86 -4.70 -12.05 -6.39
CA PRO A 86 -3.37 -12.20 -5.80
C PRO A 86 -2.30 -12.22 -6.90
N PRO A 87 -1.09 -11.72 -6.63
CA PRO A 87 0.04 -11.96 -7.52
C PRO A 87 0.40 -13.46 -7.53
N GLU A 88 1.04 -13.94 -8.60
CA GLU A 88 1.40 -15.36 -8.78
C GLU A 88 2.29 -15.91 -7.65
N PHE A 89 3.15 -15.07 -7.08
CA PHE A 89 4.05 -15.39 -5.96
C PHE A 89 3.38 -15.26 -4.58
N GLY A 90 2.10 -14.88 -4.52
CA GLY A 90 1.32 -14.82 -3.29
C GLY A 90 1.43 -13.52 -2.50
N ILE A 91 0.56 -13.40 -1.49
CA ILE A 91 0.43 -12.20 -0.64
C ILE A 91 1.27 -12.32 0.63
N PHE A 92 1.45 -13.54 1.14
CA PHE A 92 2.29 -13.77 2.31
C PHE A 92 3.73 -13.37 2.01
N ASN A 93 4.39 -12.71 2.96
CA ASN A 93 5.73 -12.11 2.81
C ASN A 93 5.88 -11.00 1.75
N SER A 94 4.81 -10.61 1.08
CA SER A 94 4.80 -9.51 0.13
C SER A 94 4.50 -8.19 0.82
N ILE A 95 5.18 -7.13 0.37
CA ILE A 95 4.85 -5.75 0.70
C ILE A 95 4.07 -5.16 -0.47
N PHE A 96 3.21 -4.18 -0.20
CA PHE A 96 2.36 -3.57 -1.23
C PHE A 96 2.35 -2.05 -1.09
N ALA A 97 2.08 -1.39 -2.20
CA ALA A 97 1.87 0.05 -2.25
C ALA A 97 0.77 0.39 -3.25
N LEU A 98 -0.02 1.41 -2.93
CA LEU A 98 -1.09 1.92 -3.78
C LEU A 98 -0.66 3.25 -4.43
N GLY A 99 -1.02 3.44 -5.69
CA GLY A 99 -0.84 4.68 -6.42
C GLY A 99 -1.96 4.94 -7.41
N CYS A 100 -2.06 6.19 -7.87
CA CYS A 100 -2.99 6.62 -8.91
C CYS A 100 -2.17 7.16 -10.09
N ASP A 101 -2.15 6.41 -11.19
CA ASP A 101 -1.54 6.88 -12.44
C ASP A 101 -2.51 7.80 -13.17
N GLN A 102 -2.27 9.11 -13.03
CA GLN A 102 -3.06 10.16 -13.68
C GLN A 102 -3.05 10.06 -15.20
N THR A 103 -2.00 9.49 -15.80
CA THR A 103 -1.86 9.37 -17.27
C THR A 103 -2.90 8.40 -17.84
N THR A 104 -3.07 7.26 -17.17
CA THR A 104 -4.03 6.22 -17.56
C THR A 104 -5.36 6.36 -16.81
N ASN A 105 -5.45 7.29 -15.85
CA ASN A 105 -6.56 7.46 -14.92
C ASN A 105 -6.92 6.14 -14.23
N ASP A 106 -5.90 5.40 -13.77
CA ASP A 106 -6.03 4.08 -13.17
C ASP A 106 -5.31 4.01 -11.82
N TYR A 107 -5.80 3.12 -10.94
CA TYR A 107 -5.08 2.77 -9.73
C TYR A 107 -4.10 1.65 -10.04
N VAL A 108 -2.91 1.78 -9.47
CA VAL A 108 -1.84 0.81 -9.61
C VAL A 108 -1.44 0.29 -8.24
N VAL A 109 -1.17 -1.02 -8.16
CA VAL A 109 -0.63 -1.64 -6.96
C VAL A 109 0.72 -2.24 -7.28
N LEU A 110 1.77 -1.74 -6.63
CA LEU A 110 3.08 -2.38 -6.65
C LEU A 110 3.13 -3.41 -5.53
N THR A 111 3.74 -4.55 -5.81
CA THR A 111 4.14 -5.50 -4.79
C THR A 111 5.57 -5.95 -5.01
N ILE A 112 6.25 -6.20 -3.90
CA ILE A 112 7.58 -6.78 -3.86
C ILE A 112 7.48 -7.98 -2.91
N HIS A 113 7.82 -9.15 -3.42
CA HIS A 113 7.82 -10.39 -2.66
C HIS A 113 9.23 -10.77 -2.26
N ASP A 114 9.37 -10.98 -0.97
CA ASP A 114 10.58 -11.43 -0.32
C ASP A 114 10.45 -12.93 -0.04
N ASP A 115 11.22 -13.73 -0.79
CA ASP A 115 11.18 -15.19 -0.73
C ASP A 115 11.73 -15.73 0.61
N MET A 116 12.22 -14.88 1.52
CA MET A 116 12.80 -15.25 2.84
C MET A 116 13.92 -16.32 2.76
N LYS A 117 14.35 -16.70 1.56
CA LYS A 117 15.41 -17.66 1.33
C LYS A 117 16.74 -17.01 1.65
N LEU A 118 17.59 -17.77 2.33
CA LEU A 118 18.94 -17.35 2.74
C LEU A 118 19.88 -17.07 1.54
N THR A 119 19.47 -17.43 0.33
CA THR A 119 20.20 -17.17 -0.91
C THR A 119 19.71 -15.87 -1.55
N PRO A 120 20.61 -14.99 -2.04
CA PRO A 120 20.22 -13.77 -2.75
C PRO A 120 19.57 -14.14 -4.09
N VAL A 121 18.25 -14.27 -4.08
CA VAL A 121 17.42 -14.38 -5.28
C VAL A 121 16.86 -13.00 -5.59
N ASP A 122 16.76 -12.66 -6.87
CA ASP A 122 16.10 -11.42 -7.29
C ASP A 122 14.66 -11.38 -6.75
N PRO A 123 14.23 -10.28 -6.11
CA PRO A 123 12.89 -10.18 -5.56
C PRO A 123 11.85 -10.28 -6.67
N HIS A 124 10.78 -11.02 -6.40
CA HIS A 124 9.65 -11.08 -7.33
C HIS A 124 8.83 -9.81 -7.19
N CYS A 125 8.80 -8.99 -8.24
CA CYS A 125 8.05 -7.73 -8.23
C CYS A 125 6.92 -7.79 -9.24
N GLY A 126 5.80 -7.15 -8.91
CA GLY A 126 4.62 -7.11 -9.75
C GLY A 126 3.89 -5.78 -9.66
N ILE A 127 3.31 -5.34 -10.77
CA ILE A 127 2.42 -4.18 -10.82
C ILE A 127 1.06 -4.65 -11.33
N LEU A 128 0.02 -4.41 -10.54
CA LEU A 128 -1.37 -4.58 -10.93
C LEU A 128 -1.90 -3.25 -11.46
N ALA A 129 -2.49 -3.27 -12.65
CA ALA A 129 -3.35 -2.19 -13.12
C ALA A 129 -4.81 -2.57 -12.80
N LEU A 130 -5.54 -1.68 -12.11
CA LEU A 130 -6.86 -2.02 -11.56
C LEU A 130 -7.90 -2.15 -12.68
N LYS A 131 -7.87 -1.31 -13.73
CA LYS A 131 -8.82 -1.39 -14.84
C LYS A 131 -8.74 -2.70 -15.61
N SER A 132 -7.54 -3.22 -15.83
CA SER A 132 -7.34 -4.49 -16.54
C SER A 132 -7.36 -5.70 -15.62
N ALA A 133 -7.33 -5.49 -14.30
CA ALA A 133 -7.21 -6.54 -13.28
C ALA A 133 -6.03 -7.51 -13.53
N SER A 134 -4.98 -7.03 -14.19
CA SER A 134 -3.85 -7.85 -14.65
C SER A 134 -2.56 -7.46 -13.95
N TRP A 135 -1.86 -8.47 -13.44
CA TRP A 135 -0.50 -8.32 -12.96
C TRP A 135 0.49 -8.37 -14.12
N ARG A 136 1.47 -7.46 -14.11
CA ARG A 136 2.69 -7.59 -14.91
C ARG A 136 3.90 -7.76 -14.00
N LYS A 137 4.81 -8.65 -14.39
CA LYS A 137 6.06 -8.87 -13.67
C LYS A 137 7.03 -7.72 -13.93
N VAL A 138 7.74 -7.30 -12.89
CA VAL A 138 8.83 -6.32 -12.99
C VAL A 138 10.10 -6.98 -12.47
N CYS A 139 11.20 -6.80 -13.20
CA CYS A 139 12.51 -7.28 -12.76
C CYS A 139 13.25 -6.13 -12.08
N ILE A 140 13.76 -6.37 -10.87
CA ILE A 140 14.63 -5.40 -10.21
C ILE A 140 15.95 -6.09 -9.84
N LYS A 141 17.03 -5.61 -10.44
CA LYS A 141 18.34 -6.28 -10.49
C LYS A 141 19.21 -6.09 -9.24
N THR A 142 18.70 -5.43 -8.20
CA THR A 142 19.49 -5.01 -7.03
C THR A 142 18.82 -5.44 -5.71
N PRO A 143 18.93 -6.74 -5.33
CA PRO A 143 18.27 -7.31 -4.14
C PRO A 143 18.58 -6.59 -2.83
N LYS A 144 19.75 -5.96 -2.71
CA LYS A 144 20.18 -5.23 -1.49
C LYS A 144 19.36 -3.98 -1.18
N LEU A 145 18.59 -3.47 -2.15
CA LEU A 145 17.70 -2.32 -1.97
C LEU A 145 16.29 -2.73 -1.47
N PHE A 146 16.11 -4.00 -1.09
CA PHE A 146 14.83 -4.63 -0.76
C PHE A 146 14.75 -5.20 0.65
N CYS A 147 15.49 -4.64 1.60
CA CYS A 147 15.07 -4.72 2.99
C CYS A 147 14.23 -3.48 3.29
N PRO A 148 12.90 -3.46 3.03
CA PRO A 148 12.05 -2.58 3.80
C PRO A 148 12.31 -2.89 5.26
N CYS A 149 12.48 -1.86 6.08
CA CYS A 149 12.24 -2.02 7.49
C CYS A 149 10.80 -2.56 7.62
N ARG A 150 10.62 -3.86 7.87
CA ARG A 150 9.32 -4.40 8.29
C ARG A 150 9.12 -3.92 9.72
N ASP A 151 8.76 -2.66 9.90
CA ASP A 151 8.25 -2.24 11.18
C ASP A 151 6.84 -2.83 11.37
N SER A 152 6.33 -2.73 12.59
CA SER A 152 5.01 -3.26 12.94
C SER A 152 3.84 -2.51 12.27
N PHE A 153 4.12 -1.50 11.44
CA PHE A 153 3.16 -0.54 10.89
C PHE A 153 3.07 -0.55 9.36
N GLY A 154 3.89 -1.36 8.67
CA GLY A 154 3.85 -1.52 7.22
C GLY A 154 5.03 -0.85 6.51
N THR A 155 5.06 -0.90 5.18
CA THR A 155 6.16 -0.32 4.40
C THR A 155 5.86 1.10 3.97
N CYS A 156 6.81 2.03 4.17
CA CYS A 156 6.73 3.42 3.70
C CYS A 156 6.98 3.54 2.18
N MET A 157 6.11 2.94 1.36
CA MET A 157 6.12 3.09 -0.08
C MET A 157 5.07 4.11 -0.53
N VAL A 158 5.48 5.11 -1.32
CA VAL A 158 4.60 6.18 -1.80
C VAL A 158 4.68 6.31 -3.32
N TYR A 159 3.54 6.51 -3.97
CA TYR A 159 3.48 6.75 -5.41
C TYR A 159 3.45 8.25 -5.70
N VAL A 160 4.48 8.75 -6.40
CA VAL A 160 4.63 10.17 -6.73
C VAL A 160 5.18 10.31 -8.14
N HIS A 161 4.54 11.14 -8.96
CA HIS A 161 4.97 11.50 -10.33
C HIS A 161 5.33 10.30 -11.24
N GLY A 162 4.51 9.25 -11.25
CA GLY A 162 4.76 8.09 -12.13
C GLY A 162 5.75 7.06 -11.56
N ALA A 163 6.15 7.19 -10.30
CA ALA A 163 7.07 6.26 -9.66
C ALA A 163 6.67 5.90 -8.23
N PHE A 164 6.95 4.66 -7.84
CA PHE A 164 6.91 4.23 -6.45
C PHE A 164 8.24 4.55 -5.78
N ASN A 165 8.20 5.19 -4.63
CA ASN A 165 9.37 5.63 -3.87
C ASN A 165 9.36 4.97 -2.50
N TRP A 166 10.50 4.48 -2.02
CA TRP A 166 10.64 3.95 -0.67
C TRP A 166 12.05 4.10 -0.12
N LEU A 167 12.16 3.89 1.19
CA LEU A 167 13.40 3.91 1.95
C LEU A 167 13.70 2.48 2.44
N PRO A 168 14.70 1.78 1.87
CA PRO A 168 15.22 0.56 2.46
C PRO A 168 16.12 0.89 3.68
N CYS A 169 16.51 -0.14 4.42
CA CYS A 169 17.38 -0.05 5.60
C CYS A 169 18.71 0.73 5.41
N CYS A 170 19.11 1.07 4.18
CA CYS A 170 20.37 1.73 3.84
C CYS A 170 20.27 3.27 3.70
N PHE A 171 19.17 3.91 4.11
CA PHE A 171 18.96 5.37 4.02
C PHE A 171 19.03 5.97 2.60
N LEU A 172 18.85 5.15 1.56
CA LEU A 172 18.78 5.60 0.17
C LEU A 172 17.31 5.70 -0.27
N VAL A 173 16.93 6.77 -0.98
CA VAL A 173 15.61 6.79 -1.64
C VAL A 173 15.71 5.97 -2.92
N VAL A 174 14.82 5.00 -3.06
CA VAL A 174 14.72 4.12 -4.24
C VAL A 174 13.44 4.46 -4.98
N SER A 175 13.53 4.64 -6.30
CA SER A 175 12.40 5.00 -7.16
C SER A 175 12.21 3.97 -8.27
N LEU A 176 10.99 3.45 -8.42
CA LEU A 176 10.57 2.56 -9.49
C LEU A 176 9.50 3.22 -10.35
N SER A 177 9.89 3.62 -11.56
CA SER A 177 8.96 4.18 -12.55
C SER A 177 8.05 3.09 -13.13
N ILE A 178 6.77 3.41 -13.29
CA ILE A 178 5.79 2.47 -13.89
C ILE A 178 5.97 2.32 -15.41
N LEU A 179 6.47 3.34 -16.09
CA LEU A 179 6.59 3.35 -17.56
C LEU A 179 7.83 2.64 -18.08
N SER A 180 8.82 2.43 -17.21
CA SER A 180 10.08 1.82 -17.56
C SER A 180 10.18 0.47 -16.88
N ASP A 181 10.42 -0.60 -17.65
CA ASP A 181 10.94 -1.86 -17.12
C ASP A 181 12.37 -1.71 -16.54
N THR A 182 12.86 -0.47 -16.47
CA THR A 182 14.16 -0.08 -15.95
C THR A 182 13.99 0.81 -14.72
N TYR A 183 14.63 0.36 -13.64
CA TYR A 183 14.86 1.09 -12.40
C TYR A 183 15.74 2.33 -12.65
N ARG A 184 15.50 3.42 -11.91
CA ARG A 184 16.41 4.58 -11.87
C ARG A 184 16.74 4.91 -10.41
N ASP A 185 17.97 4.65 -10.01
CA ASP A 185 18.55 5.22 -8.79
C ASP A 185 18.56 6.74 -8.93
N THR A 186 17.70 7.43 -8.20
CA THR A 186 17.88 8.87 -8.03
C THR A 186 18.53 9.07 -6.67
N ILE A 187 19.86 9.13 -6.65
CA ILE A 187 20.63 9.46 -5.44
C ILE A 187 20.45 10.96 -5.20
N SER A 188 19.40 11.36 -4.47
CA SER A 188 19.40 12.68 -3.83
C SER A 188 20.12 12.56 -2.50
N ARG A 189 21.40 12.94 -2.46
CA ARG A 189 22.05 13.26 -1.19
C ARG A 189 21.38 14.52 -0.66
N SER A 190 20.62 14.41 0.43
CA SER A 190 20.25 15.58 1.21
C SER A 190 21.53 16.16 1.80
N ASN A 191 22.13 17.13 1.11
CA ASN A 191 23.00 18.09 1.75
C ASN A 191 22.10 18.94 2.64
N VAL A 192 21.92 18.49 3.88
CA VAL A 192 21.38 19.33 4.94
C VAL A 192 22.49 20.31 5.29
N LEU A 193 22.23 21.60 5.03
CA LEU A 193 22.98 22.73 5.56
C LEU A 193 22.89 22.78 7.08
#